data_AF-A0A0Q8VWE3-F1
#
_entry.id   AF-A0A0Q8VWE3-F1
#
_cell.length_a   1.000
_cell.length_b   1.000
_cell.length_c   1.000
_cell.angle_alpha   90.00
_cell.angle_beta   90.00
_cell.angle_gamma   90.00
#
_symmetry.space_group_name_H-M   'P 1'
#
loop_
_entity.id
_entity.type
_entity.pdbx_description
1 polymer ?
#
loop_
_entity_poly.entity_id
_entity_poly.type
_entity_poly.pdbx_seq_one_letter_code
_entity_poly.pdbx_strand_id
1 'polypeptide(L)'
;MTPPNERPKIVITSVDSAPADLVAQLPVHAELVRILPGSDRPDYSLAVAKKPIHFRTTVVALEQAGVDPSSADPQMIRVHEDGSVDLLVFGLVLCARIAGETIHLGMQDFPVNIAYIIDNTQLGDAAVDFSKSYFAAIGLISMDASDSPVSHA
;
A
#
# COMPACT_ATOMS: atom_id res chain seq x y z
N MET A 1 -3.19 -30.90 -3.85
CA MET A 1 -3.70 -29.97 -4.87
C MET A 1 -3.80 -28.61 -4.22
N THR A 2 -2.84 -27.73 -4.46
CA THR A 2 -2.88 -26.34 -3.96
C THR A 2 -4.01 -25.63 -4.70
N PRO A 3 -4.95 -24.94 -4.03
CA PRO A 3 -5.98 -24.18 -4.72
C PRO A 3 -5.30 -23.13 -5.63
N PRO A 4 -5.85 -22.90 -6.84
CA PRO A 4 -5.28 -21.95 -7.77
C PRO A 4 -5.46 -20.52 -7.23
N ASN A 5 -4.37 -19.76 -7.18
CA ASN A 5 -4.34 -18.29 -7.10
C ASN A 5 -4.81 -17.61 -5.81
N GLU A 6 -4.58 -18.17 -4.62
CA GLU A 6 -4.78 -17.39 -3.40
C GLU A 6 -3.57 -16.47 -3.15
N ARG A 7 -3.79 -15.17 -3.25
CA ARG A 7 -2.76 -14.16 -2.99
C ARG A 7 -2.51 -14.06 -1.49
N PRO A 8 -1.25 -13.94 -1.05
CA PRO A 8 -0.95 -13.74 0.37
C PRO A 8 -1.67 -12.51 0.92
N LYS A 9 -2.43 -12.70 2.00
CA LYS A 9 -3.19 -11.65 2.68
C LYS A 9 -2.33 -11.09 3.81
N ILE A 10 -2.25 -9.77 3.89
CA ILE A 10 -1.56 -9.05 4.96
C ILE A 10 -2.53 -8.11 5.66
N VAL A 11 -2.19 -7.76 6.89
CA VAL A 11 -2.90 -6.75 7.67
C VAL A 11 -1.89 -5.74 8.21
N ILE A 12 -2.16 -4.45 8.00
CA ILE A 12 -1.46 -3.35 8.66
C ILE A 12 -2.17 -3.12 10.00
N THR A 13 -1.50 -3.44 11.10
CA THR A 13 -2.08 -3.41 12.45
C THR A 13 -1.71 -2.15 13.22
N SER A 14 -0.55 -1.58 12.91
CA SER A 14 -0.03 -0.39 13.58
C SER A 14 0.87 0.42 12.65
N VAL A 15 0.98 1.71 12.96
CA VAL A 15 1.84 2.66 12.26
C VAL A 15 2.54 3.55 13.28
N ASP A 16 3.80 3.88 13.00
CA ASP A 16 4.64 4.76 13.84
C ASP A 16 4.58 6.22 13.34
N SER A 17 4.76 6.39 12.03
CA SER A 17 4.58 7.67 11.33
C SER A 17 3.55 7.47 10.23
N ALA A 18 2.44 8.21 10.25
CA ALA A 18 1.37 8.12 9.26
C ALA A 18 0.43 9.34 9.28
N PRO A 19 -0.28 9.63 8.16
CA PRO A 19 -1.44 10.51 8.16
C PRO A 19 -2.50 10.05 9.15
N ALA A 20 -3.18 11.01 9.78
CA ALA A 20 -4.25 10.74 10.76
C ALA A 20 -5.37 9.84 10.18
N ASP A 21 -5.68 10.01 8.90
CA ASP A 21 -6.71 9.20 8.24
C ASP A 21 -6.31 7.72 8.15
N LEU A 22 -5.02 7.39 7.97
CA LEU A 22 -4.58 6.00 7.98
C LEU A 22 -4.77 5.39 9.36
N VAL A 23 -4.35 6.11 10.40
CA VAL A 23 -4.47 5.67 11.81
C VAL A 23 -5.93 5.38 12.16
N ALA A 24 -6.86 6.23 11.71
CA ALA A 24 -8.29 6.07 11.94
C ALA A 24 -8.92 4.88 11.19
N GLN A 25 -8.25 4.33 10.18
CA GLN A 25 -8.74 3.24 9.33
C GLN A 25 -8.07 1.89 9.61
N LEU A 26 -7.16 1.82 10.59
CA LEU A 26 -6.59 0.55 11.03
C LEU A 26 -7.66 -0.34 11.69
N PRO A 27 -7.57 -1.67 11.54
CA PRO A 27 -6.60 -2.40 10.70
C PRO A 27 -6.94 -2.34 9.21
N VAL A 28 -5.92 -2.23 8.36
CA VAL A 28 -6.08 -2.27 6.89
C VAL A 28 -5.68 -3.65 6.37
N HIS A 29 -6.63 -4.38 5.79
CA HIS A 29 -6.39 -5.66 5.15
C HIS A 29 -6.05 -5.45 3.67
N ALA A 30 -5.02 -6.11 3.17
CA ALA A 30 -4.59 -6.04 1.79
C ALA A 30 -4.12 -7.41 1.25
N GLU A 31 -4.06 -7.54 -0.06
CA GLU A 31 -3.55 -8.72 -0.75
C GLU A 31 -2.26 -8.36 -1.49
N LEU A 32 -1.20 -9.14 -1.29
CA LEU A 32 0.04 -9.02 -2.05
C LEU A 32 -0.20 -9.51 -3.48
N VAL A 33 -0.01 -8.64 -4.47
CA VAL A 33 -0.31 -8.95 -5.86
C VAL A 33 0.93 -9.28 -6.68
N ARG A 34 2.03 -8.57 -6.48
CA ARG A 34 3.26 -8.67 -7.29
C ARG A 34 4.47 -8.24 -6.46
N ILE A 35 5.65 -8.76 -6.80
CA ILE A 35 6.93 -8.19 -6.39
C ILE A 35 7.56 -7.51 -7.60
N LEU A 36 7.97 -6.25 -7.45
CA LEU A 36 8.53 -5.43 -8.52
C LEU A 36 9.89 -4.84 -8.09
N PRO A 37 10.85 -4.73 -9.02
CA PRO A 37 12.03 -3.91 -8.77
C PRO A 37 11.66 -2.42 -8.77
N GLY A 38 12.27 -1.64 -7.89
CA GLY A 38 12.34 -0.18 -7.96
C GLY A 38 13.74 0.27 -8.35
N SER A 39 13.96 1.59 -8.49
CA SER A 39 15.26 2.13 -8.87
C SER A 39 16.35 1.95 -7.81
N ASP A 40 15.98 1.71 -6.56
CA ASP A 40 16.85 1.63 -5.38
C ASP A 40 16.92 0.22 -4.76
N ARG A 41 15.87 -0.60 -4.88
CA ARG A 41 15.85 -2.01 -4.42
C ARG A 41 14.99 -2.92 -5.31
N PRO A 42 15.30 -4.23 -5.39
CA PRO A 42 14.66 -5.13 -6.35
C PRO A 42 13.34 -5.77 -5.89
N ASP A 43 12.89 -5.52 -4.66
CA ASP A 43 11.92 -6.37 -3.95
C ASP A 43 10.74 -5.59 -3.32
N TYR A 44 10.22 -4.58 -4.01
CA TYR A 44 8.99 -3.93 -3.58
C TYR A 44 7.79 -4.86 -3.72
N SER A 45 6.99 -4.97 -2.67
CA SER A 45 5.73 -5.70 -2.70
C SER A 45 4.60 -4.75 -3.03
N LEU A 46 3.93 -5.02 -4.15
CA LEU A 46 2.70 -4.35 -4.53
C LEU A 46 1.54 -5.05 -3.81
N ALA A 47 0.67 -4.26 -3.18
CA ALA A 47 -0.51 -4.77 -2.50
C ALA A 47 -1.76 -3.99 -2.89
N VAL A 48 -2.93 -4.63 -2.74
CA VAL A 48 -4.23 -3.99 -2.96
C VAL A 48 -5.06 -4.13 -1.69
N ALA A 49 -5.45 -3.00 -1.11
CA ALA A 49 -6.32 -2.96 0.06
C ALA A 49 -7.72 -3.51 -0.27
N LYS A 50 -8.31 -4.30 0.62
CA LYS A 50 -9.64 -4.88 0.45
C LYS A 50 -10.75 -3.82 0.48
N LYS A 51 -10.50 -2.68 1.13
CA LYS A 51 -11.36 -1.50 1.19
C LYS A 51 -10.54 -0.28 0.81
N PRO A 52 -11.15 0.76 0.19
CA PRO A 52 -10.43 2.00 -0.07
C PRO A 52 -9.98 2.65 1.23
N ILE A 53 -8.74 3.13 1.23
CA ILE A 53 -8.20 3.98 2.28
C ILE A 53 -8.52 5.42 1.87
N HIS A 54 -9.31 6.11 2.69
CA HIS A 54 -9.54 7.54 2.51
C HIS A 54 -8.26 8.28 2.90
N PHE A 55 -7.78 9.14 2.02
CA PHE A 55 -6.58 9.93 2.27
C PHE A 55 -6.84 11.39 1.96
N ARG A 56 -6.82 12.23 2.99
CA ARG A 56 -6.93 13.68 2.83
C ARG A 56 -5.56 14.32 2.86
N THR A 57 -5.28 15.15 1.86
CA THR A 57 -4.01 15.86 1.70
C THR A 57 -4.24 17.18 0.96
N THR A 58 -3.18 17.75 0.39
CA THR A 58 -3.24 18.95 -0.46
C THR A 58 -2.48 18.69 -1.77
N VAL A 59 -2.83 19.44 -2.81
CA VAL A 59 -2.09 19.46 -4.09
C VAL A 59 -0.61 19.75 -3.82
N VAL A 60 -0.32 20.76 -2.99
CA VAL A 60 1.04 21.16 -2.63
C VAL A 60 1.83 20.00 -2.01
N ALA A 61 1.22 19.23 -1.10
CA ALA A 61 1.89 18.10 -0.45
C ALA A 61 2.20 16.95 -1.42
N LEU A 62 1.31 16.69 -2.39
CA LEU A 62 1.55 15.70 -3.44
C LEU A 62 2.68 16.15 -4.37
N GLU A 63 2.63 17.39 -4.85
CA GLU A 63 3.67 17.96 -5.72
C GLU A 63 5.05 18.01 -5.05
N GLN A 64 5.10 18.36 -3.76
CA GLN A 64 6.34 18.34 -2.97
C GLN A 64 6.91 16.92 -2.82
N ALA A 65 6.06 15.90 -2.84
CA ALA A 65 6.47 14.51 -2.87
C ALA A 65 6.82 14.02 -4.29
N GLY A 66 6.73 14.89 -5.31
CA GLY A 66 6.98 14.53 -6.71
C GLY A 66 5.84 13.75 -7.37
N VAL A 67 4.63 13.82 -6.80
CA VAL A 67 3.44 13.12 -7.30
C VAL A 67 2.51 14.11 -7.99
N ASP A 68 2.17 13.83 -9.24
CA ASP A 68 1.20 14.63 -10.00
C ASP A 68 -0.24 14.19 -9.65
N PRO A 69 -1.05 15.00 -8.95
CA PRO A 69 -2.43 14.63 -8.62
C PRO A 69 -3.31 14.41 -9.86
N SER A 70 -2.98 15.00 -11.01
CA SER A 70 -3.77 14.84 -12.24
C SER A 70 -3.60 13.46 -12.90
N SER A 71 -2.59 12.70 -12.47
CA SER A 71 -2.36 11.31 -12.90
C SER A 71 -3.26 10.29 -12.20
N ALA A 72 -3.90 10.66 -11.10
CA ALA A 72 -4.82 9.77 -10.38
C ALA A 72 -6.07 9.46 -11.21
N ASP A 73 -6.68 8.31 -10.97
CA ASP A 73 -7.99 8.00 -11.55
C ASP A 73 -9.01 9.08 -11.17
N PRO A 74 -9.66 9.77 -12.12
CA PRO A 74 -10.64 10.83 -11.85
C PRO A 74 -11.83 10.39 -10.99
N GLN A 75 -12.09 9.08 -10.87
CA GLN A 75 -13.13 8.53 -10.00
C GLN A 75 -12.66 8.36 -8.55
N MET A 76 -11.35 8.40 -8.30
CA MET A 76 -10.73 8.16 -7.00
C MET A 76 -10.12 9.41 -6.37
N ILE A 77 -10.08 10.53 -7.09
CA ILE A 77 -9.57 11.82 -6.60
C ILE A 77 -10.64 12.90 -6.66
N ARG A 78 -10.66 13.76 -5.64
CA ARG A 78 -11.38 15.03 -5.67
C ARG A 78 -10.45 16.14 -5.21
N VAL A 79 -10.15 17.07 -6.11
CA VAL A 79 -9.44 18.32 -5.79
C VAL A 79 -10.47 19.40 -5.53
N HIS A 80 -10.35 20.10 -4.41
CA HIS A 80 -11.24 21.19 -4.03
C HIS A 80 -10.62 22.55 -4.40
N GLU A 81 -11.44 23.58 -4.45
CA GLU A 81 -11.02 24.95 -4.82
C GLU A 81 -9.95 25.53 -3.87
N ASP A 82 -9.94 25.08 -2.62
CA ASP A 82 -8.95 25.49 -1.60
C ASP A 82 -7.61 24.74 -1.72
N GLY A 83 -7.46 23.86 -2.72
CA GLY A 83 -6.27 23.04 -2.93
C GLY A 83 -6.19 21.81 -2.04
N SER A 84 -7.18 21.54 -1.19
CA SER A 84 -7.30 20.26 -0.49
C SER A 84 -7.70 19.14 -1.47
N VAL A 85 -7.27 17.92 -1.15
CA VAL A 85 -7.45 16.74 -2.00
C VAL A 85 -7.98 15.59 -1.14
N ASP A 86 -9.07 14.97 -1.57
CA ASP A 86 -9.56 13.71 -1.02
C ASP A 86 -9.30 12.58 -2.03
N LEU A 87 -8.67 11.50 -1.57
CA LEU A 87 -8.32 10.33 -2.37
C LEU A 87 -8.94 9.05 -1.81
N LEU A 88 -9.34 8.14 -2.71
CA LEU A 88 -9.68 6.75 -2.41
C LEU A 88 -8.54 5.85 -2.90
N VAL A 89 -7.68 5.41 -1.97
CA VAL A 89 -6.49 4.61 -2.29
C VAL A 89 -6.77 3.13 -2.10
N PHE A 90 -6.55 2.33 -3.15
CA PHE A 90 -6.53 0.87 -3.06
C PHE A 90 -5.12 0.30 -3.17
N GLY A 91 -4.30 0.87 -4.04
CA GLY A 91 -2.96 0.37 -4.33
C GLY A 91 -1.95 0.81 -3.28
N LEU A 92 -1.12 -0.13 -2.84
CA LEU A 92 -0.03 0.09 -1.90
C LEU A 92 1.29 -0.42 -2.48
N VAL A 93 2.38 0.30 -2.20
CA VAL A 93 3.75 -0.18 -2.38
C VAL A 93 4.36 -0.36 -0.99
N LEU A 94 4.91 -1.54 -0.74
CA LEU A 94 5.50 -1.94 0.54
C LEU A 94 6.94 -2.38 0.33
N CYS A 95 7.81 -2.07 1.28
CA CYS A 95 9.13 -2.70 1.36
C CYS A 95 9.57 -2.84 2.81
N ALA A 96 10.43 -3.82 3.11
CA ALA A 96 10.99 -3.99 4.44
C ALA A 96 11.72 -2.72 4.88
N ARG A 97 11.53 -2.31 6.13
CA ARG A 97 12.20 -1.11 6.65
C ARG A 97 13.73 -1.29 6.72
N ILE A 98 14.19 -2.49 7.01
CA ILE A 98 15.61 -2.83 7.11
C ILE A 98 16.09 -3.33 5.75
N ALA A 99 17.18 -2.74 5.25
CA ALA A 99 17.79 -3.13 3.99
C ALA A 99 18.30 -4.58 4.07
N GLY A 100 18.00 -5.38 3.05
CA GLY A 100 18.36 -6.80 2.99
C GLY A 100 17.31 -7.75 3.58
N GLU A 101 16.28 -7.24 4.24
CA GLU A 101 15.11 -8.05 4.62
C GLU A 101 14.03 -8.02 3.55
N THR A 102 13.26 -9.11 3.47
CA THR A 102 12.16 -9.28 2.52
C THR A 102 10.91 -9.74 3.26
N ILE A 103 9.74 -9.40 2.72
CA ILE A 103 8.45 -9.84 3.25
C ILE A 103 8.31 -11.37 3.03
N HIS A 104 8.06 -12.10 4.13
CA HIS A 104 7.94 -13.56 4.12
C HIS A 104 6.59 -14.04 4.68
N LEU A 105 6.13 -15.21 4.22
CA LEU A 105 4.81 -15.80 4.51
C LEU A 105 4.56 -16.26 5.96
N GLY A 106 5.41 -15.91 6.92
CA GLY A 106 5.22 -16.23 8.34
C GLY A 106 5.41 -15.02 9.25
N MET A 107 5.49 -13.81 8.68
CA MET A 107 5.83 -12.62 9.43
C MET A 107 4.67 -12.16 10.33
N GLN A 108 5.03 -11.68 11.52
CA GLN A 108 4.14 -11.05 12.48
C GLN A 108 4.78 -9.72 12.89
N ASP A 109 3.99 -8.65 12.86
CA ASP A 109 4.40 -7.30 13.22
C ASP A 109 5.70 -6.86 12.52
N PHE A 110 5.84 -7.20 11.24
CA PHE A 110 7.03 -6.95 10.45
C PHE A 110 7.10 -5.49 9.97
N PRO A 111 8.21 -4.77 10.23
CA PRO A 111 8.31 -3.36 9.93
C PRO A 111 8.50 -3.09 8.44
N VAL A 112 7.63 -2.25 7.88
CA VAL A 112 7.64 -1.87 6.48
C VAL A 112 7.47 -0.36 6.28
N ASN A 113 8.04 0.12 5.17
CA ASN A 113 7.64 1.38 4.57
C ASN A 113 6.39 1.16 3.71
N ILE A 114 5.44 2.09 3.79
CA ILE A 114 4.14 2.02 3.12
C ILE A 114 3.98 3.28 2.27
N ALA A 115 3.73 3.11 0.98
CA ALA A 115 3.37 4.19 0.09
C ALA A 115 2.01 3.92 -0.56
N TYR A 116 1.23 4.98 -0.76
CA TYR A 116 -0.03 4.97 -1.48
C TYR A 116 0.21 5.12 -2.97
N ILE A 117 -0.37 4.25 -3.78
CA ILE A 117 -0.37 4.41 -5.24
C ILE A 117 -1.44 5.44 -5.58
N ILE A 118 -1.02 6.56 -6.15
CA ILE A 118 -1.88 7.65 -6.58
C ILE A 118 -2.23 7.50 -8.06
N ASP A 119 -1.23 7.22 -8.91
CA ASP A 119 -1.45 6.82 -10.31
C ASP A 119 -1.61 5.30 -10.40
N ASN A 120 -2.85 4.85 -10.62
CA ASN A 120 -3.21 3.43 -10.65
C ASN A 120 -2.56 2.64 -11.79
N THR A 121 -1.99 3.31 -12.81
CA THR A 121 -1.27 2.62 -13.90
C THR A 121 -0.05 1.84 -13.39
N GLN A 122 0.50 2.19 -12.22
CA GLN A 122 1.55 1.44 -11.51
C GLN A 122 1.25 -0.06 -11.37
N LEU A 123 -0.03 -0.44 -11.27
CA LEU A 123 -0.45 -1.84 -11.17
C LEU A 123 -0.07 -2.68 -12.41
N GLY A 124 0.04 -2.04 -13.57
CA GLY A 124 0.44 -2.66 -14.84
C GLY A 124 1.94 -2.62 -15.11
N ASP A 125 2.70 -1.79 -14.40
CA ASP A 125 4.12 -1.56 -14.71
C ASP A 125 5.01 -2.75 -14.35
N ALA A 126 6.19 -2.81 -14.98
CA ALA A 126 7.21 -3.83 -14.71
C ALA A 126 8.14 -3.48 -13.54
N ALA A 127 8.13 -2.22 -13.10
CA ALA A 127 8.95 -1.68 -12.01
C ALA A 127 8.14 -0.65 -11.21
N VAL A 128 8.56 -0.35 -9.98
CA VAL A 128 8.00 0.75 -9.19
C VAL A 128 8.52 2.08 -9.73
N ASP A 129 7.59 2.97 -10.06
CA ASP A 129 7.81 4.37 -10.36
C ASP A 129 7.37 5.20 -9.14
N PHE A 130 8.34 5.82 -8.47
CA PHE A 130 8.06 6.57 -7.25
C PHE A 130 7.27 7.86 -7.50
N SER A 131 7.24 8.39 -8.73
CA SER A 131 6.39 9.56 -9.04
C SER A 131 4.89 9.22 -9.05
N LYS A 132 4.55 7.93 -9.10
CA LYS A 132 3.18 7.42 -9.02
C LYS A 132 2.69 7.18 -7.60
N SER A 133 3.58 7.31 -6.61
CA SER A 133 3.33 6.86 -5.24
C SER A 133 3.69 7.93 -4.21
N TYR A 134 2.84 8.09 -3.20
CA TYR A 134 3.07 8.98 -2.08
C TYR A 134 3.54 8.17 -0.86
N PHE A 135 4.71 8.48 -0.29
CA PHE A 135 5.15 7.84 0.95
C PHE A 135 4.19 8.20 2.09
N ALA A 136 3.48 7.18 2.60
CA ALA A 136 2.40 7.38 3.54
C ALA A 136 2.84 7.07 4.97
N ALA A 137 3.52 5.94 5.20
CA ALA A 137 3.75 5.51 6.56
C ALA A 137 4.95 4.59 6.77
N ILE A 138 5.32 4.49 8.05
CA ILE A 138 6.09 3.39 8.61
C ILE A 138 5.12 2.59 9.47
N GLY A 139 5.01 1.29 9.22
CA GLY A 139 4.07 0.47 9.97
C GLY A 139 4.50 -0.97 10.11
N LEU A 140 3.69 -1.73 10.84
CA LEU A 140 3.87 -3.15 11.06
C LEU A 140 2.81 -3.91 10.27
N ILE A 141 3.25 -4.95 9.57
CA ILE A 141 2.38 -5.87 8.85
C ILE A 141 2.50 -7.29 9.38
N SER A 142 1.36 -7.96 9.44
CA SER A 142 1.27 -9.38 9.76
C SER A 142 0.60 -10.14 8.62
N MET A 143 0.92 -11.43 8.49
CA MET A 143 0.13 -12.32 7.64
C MET A 143 -1.26 -12.52 8.24
N ASP A 144 -2.28 -12.31 7.42
CA ASP A 144 -3.67 -12.54 7.81
C ASP A 144 -3.95 -14.05 7.73
N ALA A 145 -3.90 -14.72 8.90
CA ALA A 145 -4.05 -16.18 9.02
C ALA A 145 -5.49 -16.68 8.82
N SER A 146 -6.40 -15.82 8.38
CA SER A 146 -7.85 -16.11 8.26
C SER A 146 -8.23 -17.10 7.16
N ASP A 147 -7.27 -17.69 6.42
CA ASP A 147 -7.46 -18.87 5.56
C ASP A 147 -6.70 -20.11 6.03
N SER A 148 -6.70 -20.37 7.35
CA SER A 148 -6.43 -21.74 7.79
C SER A 148 -7.60 -22.62 7.34
N PRO A 149 -7.40 -23.67 6.51
CA PRO A 149 -8.46 -24.61 6.21
C PRO A 149 -8.89 -25.22 7.55
N VAL A 150 -10.17 -25.04 7.90
CA VAL A 150 -10.77 -25.65 9.07
C VAL A 150 -10.56 -27.16 8.94
N SER A 151 -9.63 -27.70 9.72
CA SER A 151 -9.44 -29.14 9.84
C SER A 151 -10.66 -29.67 10.60
N HIS A 152 -11.69 -30.08 9.86
CA HIS A 152 -12.74 -30.91 10.44
C HIS A 152 -12.11 -32.28 10.75
N ALA A 153 -11.92 -32.52 12.06
CA ALA A 153 -11.67 -33.83 12.63
C ALA A 153 -12.90 -34.73 12.53
#